data_AF-A0A2S5MS05-F1
#
_entry.id   AF-A0A2S5MS05-F1
#
_cell.length_a   1.000
_cell.length_b   1.000
_cell.length_c   1.000
_cell.angle_alpha   90.00
_cell.angle_beta   90.00
_cell.angle_gamma   90.00
#
_symmetry.space_group_name_H-M   'P 1'
#
loop_
_entity.id
_entity.type
_entity.pdbx_description
1 polymer ?
#
loop_
_entity_poly.entity_id
_entity_poly.type
_entity_poly.pdbx_seq_one_letter_code
_entity_poly.pdbx_strand_id
1 'polypeptide(L)'
;MTSLPTRYAKLTVIARAPARGRYKLMRCRCECGGEIVVRGRHLETGAVTSCGCGQPRQKNLAGLVVEGLKIVGMAQPIEGAAAVVAECQTCRRRLTVKRGELLLGAGELCGCAGGIHEPQRHPELKATWLGILARCGIGETDGREGYAGRGITVCEGWRNSFARFVADMGAPPADDLSIDRIDNDGHYSCGGCDECKARNWPANCRWATRTEQARNRRPARRRNDTA
;
A
#
# COMPACT_ATOMS: atom_id res chain seq x y z
N MET A 1 -63.69 -2.80 11.63
CA MET A 1 -62.94 -1.60 12.05
C MET A 1 -61.46 -1.96 12.07
N THR A 2 -60.75 -1.76 10.96
CA THR A 2 -59.30 -1.98 10.87
C THR A 2 -58.61 -0.82 11.56
N SER A 3 -58.06 -1.06 12.75
CA SER A 3 -57.25 -0.07 13.47
C SER A 3 -56.14 0.45 12.57
N LEU A 4 -55.97 1.77 12.47
CA LEU A 4 -54.85 2.37 11.74
C LEU A 4 -53.51 1.81 12.27
N PRO A 5 -52.52 1.58 11.39
CA PRO A 5 -51.23 1.05 11.80
C PRO A 5 -50.53 2.02 12.76
N THR A 6 -50.03 1.50 13.88
CA THR A 6 -49.37 2.31 14.91
C THR A 6 -48.01 2.82 14.41
N ARG A 7 -47.80 4.13 14.51
CA ARG A 7 -46.57 4.82 14.09
C ARG A 7 -45.72 5.20 15.30
N TYR A 8 -44.41 5.02 15.18
CA TYR A 8 -43.38 5.33 16.17
C TYR A 8 -42.23 6.07 15.47
N ALA A 9 -42.12 7.38 15.69
CA ALA A 9 -41.19 8.24 14.94
C ALA A 9 -41.31 8.01 13.41
N LYS A 10 -40.24 7.55 12.75
CA LYS A 10 -40.23 7.28 11.30
C LYS A 10 -40.69 5.87 10.93
N LEU A 11 -41.06 5.04 11.91
CA LEU A 11 -41.43 3.63 11.71
C LEU A 11 -42.93 3.44 11.84
N THR A 12 -43.52 2.69 10.92
CA THR A 12 -44.92 2.25 10.96
C THR A 12 -44.97 0.74 11.13
N VAL A 13 -45.69 0.25 12.14
CA VAL A 13 -45.85 -1.19 12.35
C VAL A 13 -46.75 -1.76 11.25
N ILE A 14 -46.22 -2.70 10.46
CA ILE A 14 -46.94 -3.32 9.34
C ILE A 14 -47.36 -4.76 9.61
N ALA A 15 -46.67 -5.49 10.50
CA ALA A 15 -47.04 -6.84 10.90
C ALA A 15 -46.33 -7.27 12.19
N ARG A 16 -46.83 -8.34 12.83
CA ARG A 16 -46.05 -9.11 13.81
C ARG A 16 -45.01 -9.98 13.08
N ALA A 17 -43.79 -10.03 13.59
CA ALA A 17 -42.74 -10.91 13.08
C ALA A 17 -42.68 -12.21 13.90
N PRO A 18 -42.08 -13.30 13.37
CA PRO A 18 -41.87 -14.53 14.14
C PRO A 18 -41.15 -14.22 15.45
N ALA A 19 -41.68 -14.72 16.57
CA ALA A 19 -41.06 -14.50 17.87
C ALA A 19 -39.69 -15.18 17.93
N ARG A 20 -38.71 -14.51 18.57
CA ARG A 20 -37.40 -15.10 18.87
C ARG A 20 -37.27 -15.25 20.39
N GLY A 21 -37.49 -16.46 20.88
CA GLY A 21 -37.63 -16.73 22.31
C GLY A 21 -38.83 -15.99 22.91
N ARG A 22 -38.65 -15.36 24.08
CA ARG A 22 -39.72 -14.62 24.78
C ARG A 22 -40.08 -13.24 24.21
N TYR A 23 -39.37 -12.77 23.17
CA TYR A 23 -39.50 -11.39 22.71
C TYR A 23 -40.55 -11.24 21.62
N LYS A 24 -41.48 -10.29 21.82
CA LYS A 24 -42.46 -9.85 20.82
C LYS A 24 -41.76 -8.98 19.77
N LEU A 25 -41.67 -9.48 18.54
CA LEU A 25 -41.04 -8.79 17.42
C LEU A 25 -42.08 -8.20 16.48
N MET A 26 -41.82 -6.98 16.01
CA MET A 26 -42.68 -6.23 15.11
C MET A 26 -41.91 -5.95 13.82
N ARG A 27 -42.54 -6.23 12.68
CA ARG A 27 -42.03 -5.80 11.37
C ARG A 27 -42.55 -4.39 11.11
N CYS A 28 -41.63 -3.46 10.88
CA CYS A 28 -41.92 -2.05 10.69
C CYS A 28 -41.43 -1.58 9.33
N ARG A 29 -42.18 -0.69 8.69
CA ARG A 29 -41.78 0.04 7.49
C ARG A 29 -41.38 1.46 7.87
N CYS A 30 -40.21 1.88 7.44
CA CYS A 30 -39.69 3.22 7.62
C CYS A 30 -40.24 4.17 6.53
N GLU A 31 -40.28 5.46 6.82
CA GLU A 31 -40.61 6.51 5.84
C GLU A 31 -39.72 6.49 4.59
N CYS A 32 -38.47 6.03 4.71
CA CYS A 32 -37.58 5.87 3.56
C CYS A 32 -37.91 4.64 2.69
N GLY A 33 -38.97 3.88 3.02
CA GLY A 33 -39.35 2.63 2.36
C GLY A 33 -38.66 1.37 2.89
N GLY A 34 -37.64 1.49 3.74
CA GLY A 34 -36.91 0.34 4.30
C GLY A 34 -37.72 -0.41 5.37
N GLU A 35 -37.59 -1.73 5.43
CA GLU A 35 -38.24 -2.55 6.46
C GLU A 35 -37.23 -3.05 7.50
N ILE A 36 -37.64 -3.08 8.78
CA ILE A 36 -36.83 -3.55 9.89
C ILE A 36 -37.68 -4.40 10.86
N VAL A 37 -37.07 -5.37 11.52
CA VAL A 37 -37.69 -6.14 12.60
C VAL A 37 -37.10 -5.69 13.93
N VAL A 38 -37.96 -5.22 14.84
CA VAL A 38 -37.53 -4.70 16.15
C VAL A 38 -38.42 -5.23 17.26
N ARG A 39 -37.92 -5.16 18.51
CA ARG A 39 -38.70 -5.53 19.69
C ARG A 39 -39.78 -4.47 19.95
N GLY A 40 -41.00 -4.89 20.30
CA GLY A 40 -42.10 -3.96 20.63
C GLY A 40 -41.70 -2.92 21.67
N ARG A 41 -41.06 -3.35 22.77
CA ARG A 41 -40.55 -2.45 23.81
C ARG A 41 -39.64 -1.33 23.28
N HIS A 42 -38.82 -1.59 22.26
CA HIS A 42 -37.90 -0.58 21.73
C HIS A 42 -38.60 0.49 20.89
N LEU A 43 -39.77 0.18 20.33
CA LEU A 43 -40.63 1.16 19.67
C LEU A 43 -41.29 2.07 20.71
N GLU A 44 -41.82 1.48 21.78
CA GLU A 44 -42.47 2.20 22.89
C GLU A 44 -41.52 3.12 23.64
N THR A 45 -40.29 2.67 23.92
CA THR A 45 -39.28 3.49 24.61
C THR A 45 -38.55 4.47 23.70
N GLY A 46 -38.82 4.45 22.38
CA GLY A 46 -38.10 5.27 21.41
C GLY A 46 -36.63 4.88 21.19
N ALA A 47 -36.21 3.69 21.62
CA ALA A 47 -34.83 3.20 21.42
C ALA A 47 -34.52 2.92 19.93
N VAL A 48 -35.55 2.74 19.10
CA VAL A 48 -35.42 2.69 17.64
C VAL A 48 -36.43 3.65 17.01
N THR A 49 -35.94 4.62 16.24
CA THR A 49 -36.76 5.67 15.63
C THR A 49 -36.80 5.62 14.10
N SER A 50 -35.98 4.79 13.46
CA SER A 50 -35.91 4.59 12.00
C SER A 50 -35.32 3.22 11.67
N CYS A 51 -35.33 2.81 10.40
CA CYS A 51 -34.63 1.60 9.96
C CYS A 51 -33.09 1.75 9.87
N GLY A 52 -32.53 2.85 10.38
CA GLY A 52 -31.12 3.20 10.21
C GLY A 52 -30.80 3.92 8.90
N CYS A 53 -31.81 4.30 8.11
CA CYS A 53 -31.61 5.17 6.96
C CYS A 53 -31.05 6.54 7.42
N GLY A 54 -29.89 6.93 6.89
CA GLY A 54 -29.19 8.16 7.28
C GLY A 54 -28.20 7.99 8.44
N GLN A 55 -28.17 6.83 9.11
CA GLN A 55 -26.99 6.45 9.91
C GLN A 55 -25.87 6.09 8.92
N PRO A 56 -24.60 6.46 9.17
CA PRO A 56 -23.50 6.01 8.32
C PRO A 56 -23.49 4.47 8.36
N ARG A 57 -23.93 3.83 7.27
CA ARG A 57 -23.66 2.41 7.00
C ARG A 57 -22.17 2.22 7.26
N GLN A 58 -21.79 1.17 7.99
CA GLN A 58 -20.39 0.79 8.20
C GLN A 58 -19.71 0.84 6.83
N LYS A 59 -18.97 1.92 6.55
CA LYS A 59 -18.47 2.18 5.19
C LYS A 59 -17.65 0.96 4.81
N ASN A 60 -17.85 0.42 3.61
CA ASN A 60 -16.91 -0.56 3.09
C ASN A 60 -15.55 0.15 3.03
N LEU A 61 -14.67 -0.22 3.95
CA LEU A 61 -13.36 0.40 4.08
C LEU A 61 -12.36 -0.20 3.09
N ALA A 62 -12.72 -1.31 2.42
CA ALA A 62 -11.86 -1.92 1.42
C ALA A 62 -11.52 -0.92 0.31
N GLY A 63 -10.23 -0.77 0.03
CA GLY A 63 -9.69 0.18 -0.92
C GLY A 63 -9.31 1.55 -0.35
N LEU A 64 -9.77 1.90 0.86
CA LEU A 64 -9.35 3.14 1.52
C LEU A 64 -7.86 3.06 1.86
N VAL A 65 -7.12 4.11 1.52
CA VAL A 65 -5.71 4.27 1.89
C VAL A 65 -5.61 5.31 3.00
N VAL A 66 -4.98 4.93 4.11
CA VAL A 66 -4.71 5.82 5.25
C VAL A 66 -3.21 5.78 5.52
N GLU A 67 -2.55 6.93 5.40
CA GLU A 67 -1.10 7.09 5.65
C GLU A 67 -0.23 5.98 5.01
N GLY A 68 -0.54 5.64 3.74
CA GLY A 68 0.20 4.64 2.98
C GLY A 68 -0.22 3.17 3.21
N LEU A 69 -1.21 2.91 4.05
CA LEU A 69 -1.80 1.58 4.27
C LEU A 69 -3.16 1.47 3.56
N LYS A 70 -3.26 0.57 2.57
CA LYS A 70 -4.51 0.27 1.85
C LYS A 70 -5.27 -0.83 2.57
N ILE A 71 -6.48 -0.56 3.02
CA ILE A 71 -7.34 -1.58 3.62
C ILE A 71 -7.75 -2.59 2.53
N VAL A 72 -7.43 -3.86 2.75
CA VAL A 72 -7.76 -4.97 1.84
C VAL A 72 -8.99 -5.74 2.29
N GLY A 73 -9.32 -5.73 3.58
CA GLY A 73 -10.53 -6.39 4.08
C GLY A 73 -10.67 -6.34 5.59
N MET A 74 -11.73 -6.96 6.10
CA MET A 74 -11.94 -7.16 7.54
C MET A 74 -11.11 -8.33 8.06
N ALA A 75 -10.67 -8.24 9.31
CA ALA A 75 -9.98 -9.32 10.02
C ALA A 75 -10.80 -9.81 11.22
N GLN A 76 -10.36 -10.90 11.85
CA GLN A 76 -10.90 -11.30 13.15
C GLN A 76 -10.66 -10.20 14.20
N PRO A 77 -11.61 -9.92 15.10
CA PRO A 77 -11.43 -8.92 16.14
C PRO A 77 -10.17 -9.17 16.99
N ILE A 78 -9.43 -8.11 17.29
CA ILE A 78 -8.26 -8.16 18.19
C ILE A 78 -8.73 -7.63 19.54
N GLU A 79 -8.70 -8.46 20.58
CA GLU A 79 -9.13 -8.09 21.94
C GLU A 79 -10.56 -7.51 21.98
N GLY A 80 -11.46 -8.06 21.16
CA GLY A 80 -12.84 -7.60 21.03
C GLY A 80 -13.03 -6.32 20.21
N ALA A 81 -11.95 -5.68 19.75
CA ALA A 81 -12.00 -4.51 18.87
C ALA A 81 -12.06 -4.92 17.39
N ALA A 82 -12.80 -4.15 16.58
CA ALA A 82 -12.86 -4.36 15.14
C ALA A 82 -11.47 -4.18 14.51
N ALA A 83 -11.05 -5.16 13.70
CA ALA A 83 -9.75 -5.17 13.04
C ALA A 83 -9.89 -5.29 11.52
N VAL A 84 -8.87 -4.82 10.82
CA VAL A 84 -8.78 -4.85 9.36
C VAL A 84 -7.45 -5.43 8.93
N VAL A 85 -7.43 -6.05 7.75
CA VAL A 85 -6.19 -6.33 7.04
C VAL A 85 -5.89 -5.12 6.17
N ALA A 86 -4.69 -4.56 6.29
CA ALA A 86 -4.19 -3.47 5.46
C ALA A 86 -2.87 -3.86 4.77
N GLU A 87 -2.72 -3.48 3.52
CA GLU A 87 -1.53 -3.69 2.70
C GLU A 87 -0.74 -2.39 2.61
N CYS A 88 0.52 -2.42 3.06
CA CYS A 88 1.43 -1.30 2.88
C CYS A 88 1.68 -1.04 1.40
N GLN A 89 1.43 0.18 0.94
CA GLN A 89 1.67 0.55 -0.45
C GLN A 89 3.16 0.70 -0.78
N THR A 90 4.02 0.80 0.25
CA THR A 90 5.48 0.85 0.10
C THR A 90 6.10 -0.53 -0.02
N CYS A 91 5.85 -1.43 0.94
CA CYS A 91 6.52 -2.75 1.00
C CYS A 91 5.62 -3.95 0.71
N ARG A 92 4.33 -3.72 0.41
CA ARG A 92 3.30 -4.76 0.14
C ARG A 92 3.03 -5.73 1.29
N ARG A 93 3.66 -5.55 2.45
CA ARG A 93 3.35 -6.33 3.66
C ARG A 93 1.89 -6.10 4.05
N ARG A 94 1.21 -7.21 4.36
CA ARG A 94 -0.12 -7.17 4.96
C ARG A 94 0.01 -7.17 6.48
N LEU A 95 -0.74 -6.28 7.11
CA LEU A 95 -0.80 -6.09 8.55
C LEU A 95 -2.25 -6.28 9.00
N THR A 96 -2.42 -6.93 10.14
CA THR A 96 -3.72 -6.99 10.82
C THR A 96 -3.67 -5.97 11.95
N VAL A 97 -4.46 -4.91 11.84
CA VAL A 97 -4.41 -3.77 12.77
C VAL A 97 -5.81 -3.45 13.30
N LYS A 98 -5.90 -2.90 14.51
CA LYS A 98 -7.19 -2.42 15.02
C LYS A 98 -7.64 -1.24 14.17
N ARG A 99 -8.94 -1.20 13.85
CA ARG A 99 -9.53 -0.14 13.02
C ARG A 99 -9.31 1.25 13.64
N GLY A 100 -9.36 1.38 14.96
CA GLY A 100 -9.14 2.65 15.65
C GLY A 100 -7.71 3.16 15.51
N GLU A 101 -6.72 2.27 15.63
CA GLU A 101 -5.29 2.59 15.49
C GLU A 101 -4.95 3.05 14.07
N LEU A 102 -5.53 2.39 13.06
CA LEU A 102 -5.35 2.78 11.66
C LEU A 102 -5.84 4.22 11.38
N LEU A 103 -6.83 4.72 12.11
CA LEU A 103 -7.36 6.07 11.90
C LEU A 103 -6.62 7.15 12.71
N LEU A 104 -5.77 6.76 13.67
CA LEU A 104 -5.13 7.64 14.64
C LEU A 104 -3.59 7.69 14.55
N GLY A 105 -2.98 6.99 13.58
CA GLY A 105 -1.53 6.96 13.38
C GLY A 105 -1.06 5.74 12.60
N ALA A 106 -1.57 5.57 11.37
CA ALA A 106 -1.31 4.41 10.51
C ALA A 106 0.09 4.40 9.89
N GLY A 107 0.72 5.56 9.70
CA GLY A 107 1.97 5.71 8.97
C GLY A 107 3.14 4.95 9.61
N GLU A 108 3.09 4.75 10.92
CA GLU A 108 4.11 4.07 11.70
C GLU A 108 3.81 2.60 11.98
N LEU A 109 2.57 2.14 11.79
CA LEU A 109 2.18 0.74 12.08
C LEU A 109 2.94 -0.28 11.23
N CYS A 110 3.31 0.11 10.01
CA CYS A 110 4.18 -0.71 9.17
C CYS A 110 5.67 -0.50 9.48
N GLY A 111 6.03 0.56 10.19
CA GLY A 111 7.41 0.97 10.46
C GLY A 111 8.16 1.56 9.25
N CYS A 112 7.53 1.66 8.07
CA CYS A 112 8.18 2.17 6.86
C CYS A 112 8.49 3.67 6.90
N ALA A 113 7.64 4.48 7.54
CA ALA A 113 7.84 5.92 7.64
C ALA A 113 8.79 6.33 8.77
N GLY A 114 8.86 5.54 9.85
CA GLY A 114 9.66 5.81 11.04
C GLY A 114 11.03 5.12 11.10
N GLY A 115 11.47 4.44 10.04
CA GLY A 115 12.76 3.72 10.01
C GLY A 115 12.84 2.50 10.96
N ILE A 116 11.75 2.17 11.65
CA ILE A 116 11.60 1.03 12.56
C ILE A 116 11.28 -0.29 11.84
N HIS A 117 10.96 -0.23 10.55
CA HIS A 117 11.29 -1.34 9.65
C HIS A 117 12.78 -1.21 9.35
N GLU A 118 13.61 -1.75 10.23
CA GLU A 118 14.98 -2.10 9.87
C GLU A 118 14.81 -3.00 8.63
N PRO A 119 15.15 -2.52 7.41
CA PRO A 119 15.06 -3.39 6.26
C PRO A 119 15.90 -4.59 6.66
N GLN A 120 15.32 -5.79 6.56
CA GLN A 120 16.04 -7.07 6.64
C GLN A 120 17.52 -6.80 6.40
N ARG A 121 18.39 -7.00 7.39
CA ARG A 121 19.79 -6.56 7.30
C ARG A 121 20.37 -7.12 6.00
N HIS A 122 20.41 -6.28 4.98
CA HIS A 122 20.95 -6.57 3.65
C HIS A 122 22.20 -5.71 3.47
N PRO A 123 23.24 -5.87 4.32
CA PRO A 123 24.45 -5.06 4.24
C PRO A 123 25.06 -5.12 2.83
N GLU A 124 24.96 -6.25 2.15
CA GLU A 124 25.36 -6.46 0.76
C GLU A 124 24.55 -5.62 -0.26
N LEU A 125 23.23 -5.50 -0.09
CA LEU A 125 22.41 -4.63 -0.94
C LEU A 125 22.66 -3.15 -0.64
N LYS A 126 22.93 -2.80 0.63
CA LYS A 126 23.25 -1.43 1.03
C LYS A 126 24.57 -0.97 0.42
N ALA A 127 25.60 -1.81 0.46
CA ALA A 127 26.87 -1.55 -0.21
C ALA A 127 26.69 -1.39 -1.73
N THR A 128 25.88 -2.25 -2.35
CA THR A 128 25.55 -2.17 -3.77
C THR A 128 24.85 -0.86 -4.13
N TRP A 129 23.82 -0.47 -3.37
CA TRP A 129 23.05 0.76 -3.57
C TRP A 129 23.92 2.00 -3.44
N LEU A 130 24.74 2.09 -2.38
CA LEU A 130 25.70 3.18 -2.21
C LEU A 130 26.70 3.24 -3.37
N GLY A 131 27.19 2.09 -3.83
CA GLY A 131 28.07 2.01 -5.01
C GLY A 131 27.41 2.45 -6.31
N ILE A 132 26.10 2.30 -6.48
CA ILE A 132 25.35 2.85 -7.63
C ILE A 132 25.30 4.38 -7.57
N LEU A 133 24.99 4.93 -6.39
CA LEU A 133 24.91 6.39 -6.17
C LEU A 133 26.27 7.07 -6.40
N ALA A 134 27.33 6.53 -5.79
CA ALA A 134 28.69 7.04 -5.94
C ALA A 134 29.15 7.04 -7.41
N ARG A 135 28.88 5.96 -8.15
CA ARG A 135 29.18 5.89 -9.61
C ARG A 135 28.52 7.02 -10.41
N CYS A 136 27.34 7.49 -9.98
CA CYS A 136 26.60 8.58 -10.61
C CYS A 136 26.91 9.96 -10.02
N GLY A 137 27.89 10.07 -9.12
CA GLY A 137 28.28 11.34 -8.48
C GLY A 137 27.26 11.87 -7.47
N ILE A 138 26.37 11.02 -6.94
CA ILE A 138 25.38 11.40 -5.93
C ILE A 138 26.01 11.20 -4.54
N GLY A 139 26.24 12.30 -3.81
CA GLY A 139 26.74 12.28 -2.43
C GLY A 139 28.26 12.36 -2.25
N GLU A 140 29.02 12.56 -3.33
CA GLU A 140 30.48 12.77 -3.28
C GLU A 140 30.88 14.12 -3.86
N THR A 141 32.01 14.66 -3.40
CA THR A 141 32.52 15.99 -3.78
C THR A 141 33.33 16.01 -5.08
N ASP A 142 33.81 14.87 -5.58
CA ASP A 142 34.81 14.80 -6.68
C ASP A 142 34.50 13.81 -7.83
N GLY A 143 33.24 13.44 -8.03
CA GLY A 143 32.84 12.47 -9.06
C GLY A 143 32.79 13.04 -10.48
N ARG A 144 33.93 13.26 -11.16
CA ARG A 144 33.96 13.79 -12.54
C ARG A 144 34.62 12.92 -13.62
N GLU A 145 34.81 11.62 -13.40
CA GLU A 145 35.19 10.73 -14.51
C GLU A 145 34.41 9.40 -14.46
N GLY A 146 33.59 9.14 -15.48
CA GLY A 146 32.81 7.90 -15.60
C GLY A 146 31.35 8.10 -16.01
N TYR A 147 30.42 7.55 -15.22
CA TYR A 147 28.98 7.48 -15.54
C TYR A 147 28.32 8.87 -15.52
N ALA A 148 28.69 9.74 -14.56
CA ALA A 148 28.23 11.13 -14.54
C ALA A 148 28.67 11.89 -15.80
N GLY A 149 29.89 11.65 -16.29
CA GLY A 149 30.39 12.20 -17.57
C GLY A 149 29.65 11.65 -18.80
N ARG A 150 28.93 10.53 -18.67
CA ARG A 150 28.04 9.96 -19.70
C ARG A 150 26.58 10.44 -19.56
N GLY A 151 26.27 11.27 -18.56
CA GLY A 151 24.89 11.66 -18.24
C GLY A 151 24.06 10.53 -17.61
N ILE A 152 24.70 9.45 -17.14
CA ILE A 152 24.01 8.33 -16.50
C ILE A 152 23.72 8.69 -15.04
N THR A 153 22.47 8.51 -14.62
CA THR A 153 22.00 8.80 -13.27
C THR A 153 21.20 7.63 -12.68
N VAL A 154 20.72 7.83 -11.46
CA VAL A 154 19.80 6.94 -10.74
C VAL A 154 18.44 7.61 -10.65
N CYS A 155 17.38 6.87 -10.97
CA CYS A 155 16.03 7.43 -10.89
C CYS A 155 15.65 7.81 -9.46
N GLU A 156 14.69 8.73 -9.33
CA GLU A 156 14.23 9.28 -8.06
C GLU A 156 13.78 8.21 -7.06
N GLY A 157 13.07 7.20 -7.54
CA GLY A 157 12.55 6.14 -6.69
C GLY A 157 13.65 5.37 -5.97
N TRP A 158 14.82 5.21 -6.60
CA TRP A 158 15.97 4.53 -6.00
C TRP A 158 16.93 5.49 -5.32
N ARG A 159 17.13 6.71 -5.85
CA ARG A 159 18.06 7.70 -5.26
C ARG A 159 17.65 8.12 -3.85
N ASN A 160 16.33 8.18 -3.61
CA ASN A 160 15.76 8.69 -2.36
C ASN A 160 15.26 7.57 -1.42
N SER A 161 15.33 6.29 -1.83
CA SER A 161 14.77 5.20 -1.03
C SER A 161 15.49 3.88 -1.25
N PHE A 162 16.37 3.54 -0.30
CA PHE A 162 16.98 2.21 -0.22
C PHE A 162 15.92 1.10 -0.12
N ALA A 163 14.84 1.33 0.64
CA ALA A 163 13.74 0.36 0.77
C ALA A 163 13.09 0.06 -0.59
N ARG A 164 12.91 1.07 -1.44
CA ARG A 164 12.36 0.88 -2.78
C ARG A 164 13.34 0.13 -3.69
N PHE A 165 14.64 0.42 -3.61
CA PHE A 165 15.67 -0.34 -4.31
C PHE A 165 15.62 -1.84 -3.93
N VAL A 166 15.54 -2.15 -2.64
CA VAL A 166 15.43 -3.53 -2.14
C VAL A 166 14.13 -4.19 -2.64
N ALA A 167 13.01 -3.47 -2.60
CA ALA A 167 11.73 -4.00 -3.06
C ALA A 167 11.71 -4.31 -4.58
N ASP A 168 12.36 -3.49 -5.39
CA ASP A 168 12.39 -3.66 -6.84
C ASP A 168 13.45 -4.69 -7.28
N MET A 169 14.62 -4.74 -6.63
CA MET A 169 15.75 -5.61 -7.04
C MET A 169 15.78 -6.97 -6.33
N GLY A 170 15.30 -7.04 -5.09
CA GLY A 170 15.48 -8.20 -4.22
C GLY A 170 16.96 -8.52 -3.91
N ALA A 171 17.18 -9.60 -3.16
CA ALA A 171 18.52 -10.15 -2.98
C ALA A 171 19.04 -10.77 -4.29
N PRO A 172 20.36 -10.76 -4.54
CA PRO A 172 20.93 -11.48 -5.67
C PRO A 172 20.57 -12.98 -5.55
N PRO A 173 20.15 -13.63 -6.65
CA PRO A 173 19.81 -15.06 -6.62
C PRO A 173 21.00 -15.99 -6.31
N ALA A 174 22.23 -15.50 -6.45
CA ALA A 174 23.47 -16.22 -6.16
C ALA A 174 24.57 -15.22 -5.76
N ASP A 175 25.52 -15.69 -4.94
CA ASP A 175 26.55 -14.85 -4.30
C ASP A 175 27.59 -14.28 -5.28
N ASP A 176 27.73 -14.86 -6.48
CA ASP A 176 28.69 -14.44 -7.50
C ASP A 176 28.13 -13.41 -8.50
N LEU A 177 26.86 -13.04 -8.34
CA LEU A 177 26.19 -12.03 -9.17
C LEU A 177 26.38 -10.64 -8.60
N SER A 178 26.51 -9.65 -9.49
CA SER A 178 26.50 -8.25 -9.10
C SER A 178 25.60 -7.42 -10.01
N ILE A 179 25.30 -6.19 -9.58
CA ILE A 179 24.36 -5.32 -10.28
C ILE A 179 24.94 -4.89 -11.64
N ASP A 180 24.19 -5.13 -12.71
CA ASP A 180 24.47 -4.70 -14.07
C ASP A 180 23.32 -3.87 -14.61
N ARG A 181 23.61 -2.96 -15.55
CA ARG A 181 22.55 -2.32 -16.33
C ARG A 181 22.20 -3.21 -17.51
N ILE A 182 20.93 -3.29 -17.90
CA ILE A 182 20.52 -4.11 -19.06
C ILE A 182 20.99 -3.43 -20.35
N ASP A 183 20.60 -2.16 -20.51
CA ASP A 183 21.18 -1.23 -21.46
C ASP A 183 22.33 -0.47 -20.79
N ASN A 184 23.55 -0.72 -21.25
CA ASN A 184 24.76 -0.09 -20.71
C ASN A 184 24.76 1.44 -20.88
N ASP A 185 24.07 2.00 -21.87
CA ASP A 185 23.93 3.46 -22.07
C ASP A 185 22.73 4.05 -21.31
N GLY A 186 21.84 3.21 -20.78
CA GLY A 186 20.71 3.62 -19.95
C GLY A 186 21.07 3.97 -18.50
N HIS A 187 20.07 4.45 -17.76
CA HIS A 187 20.19 4.85 -16.34
C HIS A 187 20.05 3.66 -15.38
N TYR A 188 20.32 3.88 -14.09
CA TYR A 188 19.86 2.95 -13.05
C TYR A 188 18.40 3.30 -12.71
N SER A 189 17.47 2.69 -13.44
CA SER A 189 16.04 3.01 -13.39
C SER A 189 15.20 1.81 -12.97
N CYS A 190 14.21 2.08 -12.11
CA CYS A 190 13.24 1.07 -11.67
C CYS A 190 12.07 0.88 -12.63
N GLY A 191 11.89 1.79 -13.59
CA GLY A 191 10.78 1.80 -14.55
C GLY A 191 9.41 2.17 -13.96
N GLY A 192 9.24 2.07 -12.64
CA GLY A 192 7.93 2.21 -11.99
C GLY A 192 7.70 3.50 -11.19
N CYS A 193 8.74 4.32 -10.94
CA CYS A 193 8.57 5.60 -10.24
C CYS A 193 8.04 6.69 -11.18
N ASP A 194 7.56 7.79 -10.61
CA ASP A 194 6.92 8.86 -11.38
C ASP A 194 7.90 9.53 -12.36
N GLU A 195 9.16 9.70 -11.97
CA GLU A 195 10.22 10.18 -12.87
C GLU A 195 10.47 9.21 -14.04
N CYS A 196 10.53 7.90 -13.76
CA CYS A 196 10.72 6.90 -14.82
C CYS A 196 9.55 6.91 -15.80
N LYS A 197 8.31 6.99 -15.30
CA LYS A 197 7.12 7.09 -16.15
C LYS A 197 7.10 8.36 -16.98
N ALA A 198 7.40 9.50 -16.37
CA ALA A 198 7.43 10.80 -17.05
C ALA A 198 8.50 10.88 -18.14
N ARG A 199 9.66 10.25 -17.92
CA ARG A 199 10.77 10.22 -18.88
C ARG A 199 10.80 8.98 -19.77
N ASN A 200 9.80 8.11 -19.64
CA ASN A 200 9.73 6.82 -20.33
C ASN A 200 11.01 5.96 -20.15
N TRP A 201 11.60 5.98 -18.95
CA TRP A 201 12.74 5.14 -18.61
C TRP A 201 12.26 3.73 -18.26
N PRO A 202 12.72 2.68 -18.97
CA PRO A 202 12.38 1.31 -18.60
C PRO A 202 13.09 0.88 -17.31
N ALA A 203 12.67 -0.24 -16.73
CA ALA A 203 13.50 -0.92 -15.74
C ALA A 203 14.80 -1.37 -16.40
N ASN A 204 15.95 -0.98 -15.87
CA ASN A 204 17.23 -1.12 -16.58
C ASN A 204 18.33 -1.79 -15.75
N CYS A 205 18.01 -2.52 -14.69
CA CYS A 205 19.01 -3.23 -13.90
C CYS A 205 18.67 -4.70 -13.72
N ARG A 206 19.72 -5.51 -13.56
CA ARG A 206 19.65 -6.96 -13.30
C ARG A 206 20.81 -7.41 -12.42
N TRP A 207 20.66 -8.56 -11.79
CA TRP A 207 21.78 -9.32 -11.24
C TRP A 207 22.45 -10.09 -12.38
N ALA A 208 23.76 -9.94 -12.55
CA ALA A 208 24.47 -10.53 -13.67
C ALA A 208 25.86 -11.05 -13.27
N THR A 209 26.29 -12.09 -13.97
CA THR A 209 27.63 -12.65 -13.87
C THR A 209 28.67 -11.68 -14.42
N ARG A 210 29.94 -11.90 -14.06
CA ARG A 210 31.08 -11.16 -14.64
C ARG A 210 31.14 -11.25 -16.16
N THR A 211 30.79 -12.41 -16.73
CA THR A 211 30.79 -12.64 -18.18
C THR A 211 29.70 -11.85 -18.89
N GLU A 212 28.49 -11.81 -18.34
CA GLU A 212 27.39 -11.01 -18.88
C GLU A 212 27.71 -9.52 -18.85
N GLN A 213 28.24 -9.03 -17.73
CA GLN A 213 28.69 -7.65 -17.60
C GLN A 213 29.79 -7.31 -18.62
N ALA A 214 30.78 -8.20 -18.81
CA ALA A 214 31.85 -7.99 -19.77
C ALA A 214 31.32 -7.88 -21.21
N ARG A 215 30.35 -8.72 -21.59
CA ARG A 215 29.69 -8.66 -22.90
C ARG A 215 28.88 -7.39 -23.10
N ASN A 216 28.38 -6.80 -22.01
CA ASN A 216 27.60 -5.56 -22.03
C ASN A 216 28.47 -4.28 -22.02
N ARG A 217 29.80 -4.41 -21.96
CA ARG A 217 30.69 -3.26 -22.01
C ARG A 217 30.75 -2.71 -23.44
N ARG A 218 30.83 -1.38 -23.55
CA ARG A 218 31.17 -0.73 -24.81
C ARG A 218 32.54 -1.24 -25.30
N PRO A 219 32.71 -1.40 -26.63
CA PRO A 219 34.02 -1.64 -27.21
C PRO A 219 35.01 -0.55 -26.78
N ALA A 220 36.26 -0.93 -26.58
CA ALA A 220 37.32 0.04 -26.32
C ALA A 220 37.36 1.06 -27.48
N ARG A 221 37.48 2.35 -27.16
CA ARG A 221 37.75 3.37 -28.18
C ARG A 221 39.03 2.98 -28.89
N ARG A 222 38.96 2.69 -30.20
CA ARG A 222 40.16 2.57 -31.02
C ARG A 222 40.88 3.93 -30.94
N ARG A 223 42.15 3.94 -30.53
CA ARG A 223 42.98 5.12 -30.73
C ARG A 223 43.07 5.27 -32.25
N ASN A 224 42.43 6.29 -32.81
CA ASN A 224 42.75 6.70 -34.16
C ASN A 224 44.15 7.30 -34.06
N ASP A 225 45.15 6.58 -34.58
CA ASP A 225 46.46 7.13 -34.86
C ASP A 225 46.22 8.25 -35.89
N THR A 226 46.17 9.48 -35.38
CA THR A 226 46.11 10.67 -36.22
C THR A 226 47.56 10.94 -36.59
N ALA A 227 47.87 10.75 -37.87
CA ALA A 227 49.15 11.11 -38.49
C ALA A 227 49.39 12.62 -38.45
#